data_AF-A0A8S3XNY0-F1
#
_entry.id   AF-A0A8S3XNY0-F1
#
_cell.length_a   1.000
_cell.length_b   1.000
_cell.length_c   1.000
_cell.angle_alpha   90.00
_cell.angle_beta   90.00
_cell.angle_gamma   90.00
#
_symmetry.space_group_name_H-M   'P 1'
#
loop_
_entity.id
_entity.type
_entity.pdbx_description
1 polymer ?
#
loop_
_entity_poly.entity_id
_entity_poly.type
_entity_poly.pdbx_seq_one_letter_code
_entity_poly.pdbx_strand_id
1 'polypeptide(L)'
;MKGLFLTDGNIYKKITEGQRKSHYEENEVEKKQNSDLIDTLKKEIKLRIEELIQARALIGEEEVQIKKYLNEVCPVGNKTGDQIIHNVDLKVIELRKMLDLLKYEKRSKKNKLKALEKEYEHLLIESTKSDIVKSKFTTKAKKHVSHLENEIHKVLIQWTEAELVKKKYSSIRQALVEDSVKFESSLSRIEELLKKQQEEIKKLEWVRAEAAETRIRAAAAVANEAARAHAAEHSRAAERAYFAQRFNERRLELEKLEKRIFPPAVRPVVQEETNGSVNGELAAEDASAAAQMEEIFQRLMKLTGVTEPEEVFDRFRAQRETSKRLNYLQQTTEEEKLQLEKTQTTLIAELEVFKFASVKDKDEGHDLINELKAEIKREEQRHIELQKKLEELDAFLLEIKKLLYDLCKLLDLVPEPPIPEWTAEARDIQEIVSVLSARFERARARADVIRDKKNDTNIVIIQSNTTSAAPSVAGMSMYSHSTPKESEKAIPTYKELVHKDPVKAPVSDEEEDIPSRCYLKRQAQLIVDTKCRRKGFRPPYPRK
;
A
#
# COMPACT_ATOMS: atom_id res chain seq x y z
N MET A 1 -147.68 49.37 142.47
CA MET A 1 -147.63 47.89 142.31
C MET A 1 -146.19 47.58 141.90
N LYS A 2 -145.34 47.01 142.77
CA LYS A 2 -145.07 45.57 142.93
C LYS A 2 -144.82 44.84 141.59
N GLY A 3 -143.55 44.60 141.25
CA GLY A 3 -143.12 43.71 140.16
C GLY A 3 -141.89 44.22 139.37
N LEU A 4 -141.02 43.29 138.95
CA LEU A 4 -140.04 43.42 137.85
C LEU A 4 -138.97 44.53 137.93
N PHE A 5 -137.96 44.34 138.78
CA PHE A 5 -136.64 45.01 138.69
C PHE A 5 -135.54 44.03 139.18
N LEU A 6 -134.97 43.18 138.32
CA LEU A 6 -133.88 42.24 138.74
C LEU A 6 -133.05 41.53 137.64
N THR A 7 -133.28 41.75 136.34
CA THR A 7 -132.71 40.87 135.27
C THR A 7 -131.43 41.35 134.59
N ASP A 8 -131.23 42.66 134.39
CA ASP A 8 -130.36 43.12 133.31
C ASP A 8 -128.87 43.21 133.69
N GLY A 9 -128.56 43.34 134.98
CA GLY A 9 -127.19 43.49 135.48
C GLY A 9 -126.26 42.29 135.24
N ASN A 10 -126.80 41.09 135.01
CA ASN A 10 -126.03 39.87 134.84
C ASN A 10 -125.54 39.61 133.40
N ILE A 11 -126.16 40.24 132.40
CA ILE A 11 -125.78 40.04 130.98
C ILE A 11 -124.50 40.80 130.65
N TYR A 12 -124.41 42.06 131.06
CA TYR A 12 -123.29 42.95 130.74
C TYR A 12 -121.94 42.41 131.20
N LYS A 13 -121.89 41.91 132.44
CA LYS A 13 -120.65 41.39 133.04
C LYS A 13 -120.08 40.21 132.25
N LYS A 14 -120.96 39.28 131.81
CA LYS A 14 -120.58 38.05 131.11
C LYS A 14 -119.99 38.31 129.72
N ILE A 15 -120.43 39.37 129.04
CA ILE A 15 -119.89 39.80 127.74
C ILE A 15 -118.48 40.40 127.92
N THR A 16 -118.31 41.33 128.87
CA THR A 16 -117.00 41.98 129.11
C THR A 16 -115.91 41.01 129.59
N GLU A 17 -116.29 39.96 130.31
CA GLU A 17 -115.37 38.93 130.81
C GLU A 17 -114.94 37.97 129.68
N GLY A 18 -115.87 37.64 128.76
CA GLY A 18 -115.57 36.91 127.53
C GLY A 18 -114.65 37.67 126.57
N GLN A 19 -114.89 38.97 126.37
CA GLN A 19 -114.03 39.82 125.52
C GLN A 19 -112.59 39.92 126.05
N ARG A 20 -112.41 40.06 127.38
CA ARG A 20 -111.08 40.03 127.99
C ARG A 20 -110.37 38.69 127.80
N LYS A 21 -111.09 37.57 127.90
CA LYS A 21 -110.52 36.24 127.67
C LYS A 21 -110.09 36.06 126.21
N SER A 22 -110.93 36.51 125.26
CA SER A 22 -110.63 36.46 123.82
C SER A 22 -109.34 37.21 123.48
N HIS A 23 -109.19 38.47 123.91
CA HIS A 23 -107.98 39.25 123.62
C HIS A 23 -106.73 38.73 124.33
N TYR A 24 -106.87 38.07 125.49
CA TYR A 24 -105.72 37.41 126.15
C TYR A 24 -105.26 36.18 125.35
N GLU A 25 -106.20 35.35 124.90
CA GLU A 25 -105.90 34.16 124.08
C GLU A 25 -105.32 34.54 122.71
N GLU A 26 -105.85 35.62 122.10
CA GLU A 26 -105.34 36.22 120.86
C GLU A 26 -103.90 36.75 121.02
N ASN A 27 -103.60 37.48 122.11
CA ASN A 27 -102.24 38.00 122.37
C ASN A 27 -101.21 36.91 122.72
N GLU A 28 -101.60 35.85 123.42
CA GLU A 28 -100.71 34.71 123.70
C GLU A 28 -100.43 33.88 122.42
N VAL A 29 -101.41 33.76 121.51
CA VAL A 29 -101.19 33.19 120.17
C VAL A 29 -100.25 34.06 119.35
N GLU A 30 -100.44 35.38 119.33
CA GLU A 30 -99.56 36.34 118.63
C GLU A 30 -98.12 36.31 119.19
N LYS A 31 -97.93 36.29 120.51
CA LYS A 31 -96.61 36.08 121.14
C LYS A 31 -95.96 34.79 120.68
N LYS A 32 -96.73 33.69 120.61
CA LYS A 32 -96.21 32.39 120.21
C LYS A 32 -95.76 32.41 118.74
N GLN A 33 -96.60 32.96 117.86
CA GLN A 33 -96.25 33.17 116.45
C GLN A 33 -94.99 34.03 116.28
N ASN A 34 -94.85 35.12 117.06
CA ASN A 34 -93.65 35.94 117.07
C ASN A 34 -92.41 35.20 117.61
N SER A 35 -92.56 34.33 118.61
CA SER A 35 -91.47 33.47 119.09
C SER A 35 -91.03 32.46 118.02
N ASP A 36 -91.99 31.80 117.36
CA ASP A 36 -91.73 30.84 116.28
C ASP A 36 -91.10 31.52 115.05
N LEU A 37 -91.49 32.76 114.75
CA LEU A 37 -90.88 33.61 113.72
C LEU A 37 -89.44 34.01 114.08
N ILE A 38 -89.18 34.40 115.33
CA ILE A 38 -87.83 34.71 115.81
C ILE A 38 -86.92 33.48 115.73
N ASP A 39 -87.40 32.30 116.08
CA ASP A 39 -86.60 31.06 116.06
C ASP A 39 -86.45 30.45 114.66
N THR A 40 -87.32 30.77 113.70
CA THR A 40 -87.08 30.47 112.28
C THR A 40 -86.06 31.43 111.66
N LEU A 41 -86.16 32.74 111.93
CA LEU A 41 -85.16 33.73 111.50
C LEU A 41 -83.76 33.43 112.06
N LYS A 42 -83.64 33.02 113.34
CA LYS A 42 -82.35 32.58 113.91
C LYS A 42 -81.75 31.37 113.18
N LYS A 43 -82.58 30.44 112.69
CA LYS A 43 -82.11 29.27 111.92
C LYS A 43 -81.63 29.69 110.53
N GLU A 44 -82.36 30.57 109.85
CA GLU A 44 -81.91 31.08 108.55
C GLU A 44 -80.63 31.92 108.68
N ILE A 45 -80.50 32.78 109.69
CA ILE A 45 -79.26 33.54 109.94
C ILE A 45 -78.06 32.61 110.14
N LYS A 46 -78.20 31.51 110.88
CA LYS A 46 -77.13 30.50 110.99
C LYS A 46 -76.80 29.86 109.65
N LEU A 47 -77.81 29.45 108.88
CA LEU A 47 -77.63 28.83 107.57
C LEU A 47 -76.92 29.77 106.59
N ARG A 48 -77.27 31.07 106.56
CA ARG A 48 -76.57 32.08 105.75
C ARG A 48 -75.12 32.32 106.19
N ILE A 49 -74.83 32.24 107.50
CA ILE A 49 -73.45 32.32 108.00
C ILE A 49 -72.65 31.08 107.56
N GLU A 50 -73.24 29.89 107.60
CA GLU A 50 -72.60 28.65 107.14
C GLU A 50 -72.37 28.64 105.62
N GLU A 51 -73.33 29.13 104.81
CA GLU A 51 -73.17 29.36 103.36
C GLU A 51 -72.00 30.31 103.07
N LEU A 52 -71.92 31.45 103.77
CA LEU A 52 -70.85 32.43 103.59
C LEU A 52 -69.48 31.90 103.98
N ILE A 53 -69.38 31.06 105.02
CA ILE A 53 -68.13 30.39 105.41
C ILE A 53 -67.68 29.41 104.32
N GLN A 54 -68.60 28.61 103.77
CA GLN A 54 -68.30 27.65 102.70
C GLN A 54 -67.84 28.36 101.41
N ALA A 55 -68.55 29.41 100.99
CA ALA A 55 -68.16 30.20 99.83
C ALA A 55 -66.77 30.83 99.98
N ARG A 56 -66.45 31.33 101.19
CA ARG A 56 -65.15 31.95 101.49
C ARG A 56 -63.99 30.93 101.53
N ALA A 57 -64.26 29.67 101.85
CA ALA A 57 -63.26 28.60 101.79
C ALA A 57 -62.86 28.28 100.34
N LEU A 58 -63.86 28.08 99.46
CA LEU A 58 -63.64 27.74 98.05
C LEU A 58 -62.81 28.80 97.30
N ILE A 59 -63.15 30.08 97.48
CA ILE A 59 -62.38 31.20 96.88
C ILE A 59 -60.91 31.20 97.36
N GLY A 60 -60.66 30.81 98.61
CA GLY A 60 -59.31 30.72 99.18
C GLY A 60 -58.43 29.67 98.51
N GLU A 61 -58.99 28.52 98.13
CA GLU A 61 -58.24 27.46 97.45
C GLU A 61 -57.89 27.84 96.00
N GLU A 62 -58.83 28.45 95.26
CA GLU A 62 -58.57 28.95 93.91
C GLU A 62 -57.49 30.05 93.90
N GLU A 63 -57.55 31.01 94.83
CA GLU A 63 -56.51 32.05 94.94
C GLU A 63 -55.11 31.47 95.17
N VAL A 64 -54.97 30.44 96.01
CA VAL A 64 -53.67 29.79 96.28
C VAL A 64 -53.16 29.07 95.02
N GLN A 65 -54.03 28.36 94.31
CA GLN A 65 -53.66 27.65 93.09
C GLN A 65 -53.24 28.61 91.97
N ILE A 66 -53.97 29.72 91.79
CA ILE A 66 -53.65 30.79 90.84
C ILE A 66 -52.30 31.44 91.18
N LYS A 67 -52.07 31.78 92.46
CA LYS A 67 -50.80 32.36 92.92
C LYS A 67 -49.62 31.42 92.68
N LYS A 68 -49.79 30.11 92.85
CA LYS A 68 -48.75 29.11 92.55
C LYS A 68 -48.37 29.10 91.07
N TYR A 69 -49.35 28.94 90.16
CA TYR A 69 -49.09 28.94 88.72
C TYR A 69 -48.49 30.26 88.22
N LEU A 70 -48.98 31.40 88.72
CA LEU A 70 -48.39 32.70 88.40
C LEU A 70 -46.92 32.77 88.82
N ASN A 71 -46.58 32.28 90.02
CA ASN A 71 -45.21 32.33 90.55
C ASN A 71 -44.23 31.42 89.80
N GLU A 72 -44.71 30.33 89.18
CA GLU A 72 -43.93 29.48 88.26
C GLU A 72 -43.68 30.15 86.89
N VAL A 73 -44.58 31.04 86.42
CA VAL A 73 -44.45 31.79 85.16
C VAL A 73 -43.68 33.10 85.34
N CYS A 74 -43.89 33.81 86.44
CA CYS A 74 -43.14 35.00 86.85
C CYS A 74 -43.20 35.16 88.38
N PRO A 75 -42.06 35.35 89.10
CA PRO A 75 -42.06 35.58 90.55
C PRO A 75 -43.01 36.71 90.96
N VAL A 76 -44.05 36.37 91.72
CA VAL A 76 -45.18 37.26 92.03
C VAL A 76 -44.77 38.29 93.09
N GLY A 77 -44.24 37.84 94.23
CA GLY A 77 -43.76 38.71 95.31
C GLY A 77 -44.79 39.76 95.76
N ASN A 78 -44.31 40.95 96.16
CA ASN A 78 -45.14 42.08 96.56
C ASN A 78 -45.50 43.00 95.37
N LYS A 79 -45.69 42.45 94.16
CA LYS A 79 -45.97 43.21 92.94
C LYS A 79 -47.45 43.56 92.81
N THR A 80 -47.76 44.74 92.29
CA THR A 80 -49.12 45.14 91.91
C THR A 80 -49.61 44.30 90.70
N GLY A 81 -50.93 44.10 90.57
CA GLY A 81 -51.52 43.31 89.47
C GLY A 81 -51.00 43.69 88.08
N ASP A 82 -50.94 45.00 87.78
CA ASP A 82 -50.44 45.54 86.50
C ASP A 82 -48.98 45.15 86.22
N GLN A 83 -48.15 45.05 87.27
CA GLN A 83 -46.76 44.62 87.15
C GLN A 83 -46.67 43.11 86.87
N ILE A 84 -47.60 42.31 87.38
CA ILE A 84 -47.67 40.87 87.08
C ILE A 84 -48.09 40.69 85.61
N ILE A 85 -49.13 41.39 85.17
CA ILE A 85 -49.61 41.40 83.77
C ILE A 85 -48.46 41.81 82.84
N HIS A 86 -47.78 42.93 83.11
CA HIS A 86 -46.67 43.40 82.28
C HIS A 86 -45.51 42.39 82.18
N ASN A 87 -45.16 41.71 83.29
CA ASN A 87 -44.13 40.67 83.25
C ASN A 87 -44.58 39.43 82.44
N VAL A 88 -45.86 39.05 82.49
CA VAL A 88 -46.42 37.97 81.67
C VAL A 88 -46.43 38.38 80.19
N ASP A 89 -46.79 39.62 79.85
CA ASP A 89 -46.73 40.15 78.48
C ASP A 89 -45.29 40.13 77.94
N LEU A 90 -44.31 40.59 78.73
CA LEU A 90 -42.89 40.50 78.37
C LEU A 90 -42.46 39.04 78.12
N LYS A 91 -42.95 38.09 78.93
CA LYS A 91 -42.66 36.66 78.75
C LYS A 91 -43.32 36.08 77.50
N VAL A 92 -44.55 36.48 77.18
CA VAL A 92 -45.25 36.11 75.94
C VAL A 92 -44.53 36.68 74.71
N ILE A 93 -44.02 37.92 74.79
CA ILE A 93 -43.20 38.55 73.74
C ILE A 93 -41.87 37.80 73.56
N GLU A 94 -41.18 37.42 74.63
CA GLU A 94 -39.95 36.61 74.57
C GLU A 94 -40.20 35.24 73.93
N LEU A 95 -41.21 34.51 74.42
CA LEU A 95 -41.59 33.19 73.89
C LEU A 95 -42.00 33.27 72.41
N ARG A 96 -42.70 34.33 71.99
CA ARG A 96 -43.06 34.55 70.58
C ARG A 96 -41.82 34.85 69.72
N LYS A 97 -40.89 35.69 70.19
CA LYS A 97 -39.61 35.94 69.49
C LYS A 97 -38.79 34.66 69.34
N MET A 98 -38.67 33.85 70.40
CA MET A 98 -37.97 32.56 70.36
C MET A 98 -38.66 31.56 69.41
N LEU A 99 -40.00 31.50 69.42
CA LEU A 99 -40.77 30.68 68.48
C LEU A 99 -40.54 31.12 67.02
N ASP A 100 -40.46 32.42 66.74
CA ASP A 100 -40.24 32.94 65.40
C ASP A 100 -38.79 32.74 64.91
N LEU A 101 -37.79 32.80 65.80
CA LEU A 101 -36.42 32.35 65.53
C LEU A 101 -36.38 30.86 65.19
N LEU A 102 -37.03 30.00 65.97
CA LEU A 102 -37.11 28.56 65.70
C LEU A 102 -37.84 28.23 64.39
N LYS A 103 -38.89 29.00 64.03
CA LYS A 103 -39.52 28.92 62.70
C LYS A 103 -38.56 29.32 61.58
N TYR A 104 -37.78 30.38 61.77
CA TYR A 104 -36.78 30.83 60.80
C TYR A 104 -35.67 29.77 60.60
N GLU A 105 -35.10 29.24 61.67
CA GLU A 105 -34.12 28.15 61.59
C GLU A 105 -34.68 26.91 60.89
N LYS A 106 -35.91 26.49 61.23
CA LYS A 106 -36.57 25.34 60.61
C LYS A 106 -36.80 25.56 59.11
N ARG A 107 -37.13 26.78 58.69
CA ARG A 107 -37.22 27.17 57.26
C ARG A 107 -35.85 27.16 56.59
N SER A 108 -34.83 27.76 57.21
CA SER A 108 -33.45 27.82 56.69
C SER A 108 -32.85 26.41 56.48
N LYS A 109 -32.92 25.56 57.51
CA LYS A 109 -32.47 24.15 57.45
C LYS A 109 -33.23 23.36 56.38
N LYS A 110 -34.56 23.54 56.25
CA LYS A 110 -35.37 22.92 55.19
C LYS A 110 -35.00 23.43 53.78
N ASN A 111 -34.61 24.71 53.65
CA ASN A 111 -34.19 25.28 52.37
C ASN A 111 -32.80 24.78 51.94
N LYS A 112 -31.81 24.69 52.85
CA LYS A 112 -30.50 24.10 52.47
C LYS A 112 -30.61 22.59 52.22
N LEU A 113 -31.49 21.86 52.92
CA LEU A 113 -31.80 20.47 52.57
C LEU A 113 -32.29 20.35 51.12
N LYS A 114 -33.29 21.16 50.71
CA LYS A 114 -33.79 21.20 49.33
C LYS A 114 -32.75 21.63 48.29
N ALA A 115 -31.78 22.47 48.66
CA ALA A 115 -30.68 22.82 47.77
C ALA A 115 -29.72 21.64 47.61
N LEU A 116 -29.34 20.98 48.71
CA LEU A 116 -28.47 19.80 48.70
C LEU A 116 -29.11 18.59 47.99
N GLU A 117 -30.42 18.43 48.11
CA GLU A 117 -31.25 17.46 47.38
C GLU A 117 -31.12 17.68 45.85
N LYS A 118 -31.28 18.93 45.39
CA LYS A 118 -31.08 19.30 43.97
C LYS A 118 -29.62 19.17 43.51
N GLU A 119 -28.65 19.55 44.36
CA GLU A 119 -27.22 19.38 44.10
C GLU A 119 -26.90 17.89 43.87
N TYR A 120 -27.46 17.00 44.70
CA TYR A 120 -27.33 15.55 44.56
C TYR A 120 -28.02 14.98 43.31
N GLU A 121 -29.25 15.42 43.00
CA GLU A 121 -29.95 15.05 41.76
C GLU A 121 -29.13 15.41 40.51
N HIS A 122 -28.53 16.61 40.48
CA HIS A 122 -27.69 17.03 39.35
C HIS A 122 -26.44 16.16 39.22
N LEU A 123 -25.72 15.86 40.31
CA LEU A 123 -24.54 15.01 40.29
C LEU A 123 -24.85 13.56 39.88
N LEU A 124 -26.03 13.03 40.25
CA LEU A 124 -26.48 11.70 39.85
C LEU A 124 -26.85 11.65 38.35
N ILE A 125 -27.50 12.71 37.84
CA ILE A 125 -27.78 12.88 36.41
C ILE A 125 -26.49 13.08 35.60
N GLU A 126 -25.50 13.79 36.14
CA GLU A 126 -24.23 14.06 35.47
C GLU A 126 -23.33 12.82 35.41
N SER A 127 -23.18 12.08 36.51
CA SER A 127 -22.39 10.83 36.52
C SER A 127 -22.95 9.80 35.54
N THR A 128 -24.25 9.54 35.59
CA THR A 128 -24.93 8.60 34.67
C THR A 128 -24.86 9.04 33.21
N LYS A 129 -25.04 10.34 32.90
CA LYS A 129 -24.77 10.89 31.55
C LYS A 129 -23.32 10.66 31.15
N SER A 130 -22.36 10.90 32.03
CA SER A 130 -20.94 10.77 31.73
C SER A 130 -20.58 9.32 31.35
N ASP A 131 -21.14 8.31 32.01
CA ASP A 131 -20.85 6.90 31.71
C ASP A 131 -21.58 6.40 30.46
N ILE A 132 -22.79 6.90 30.18
CA ILE A 132 -23.49 6.66 28.91
C ILE A 132 -22.72 7.31 27.74
N VAL A 133 -22.10 8.47 27.93
CA VAL A 133 -21.27 9.13 26.90
C VAL A 133 -19.93 8.41 26.74
N LYS A 134 -19.22 8.07 27.83
CA LYS A 134 -17.96 7.30 27.80
C LYS A 134 -18.15 5.95 27.11
N SER A 135 -19.21 5.21 27.43
CA SER A 135 -19.49 3.90 26.80
C SER A 135 -19.84 4.03 25.32
N LYS A 136 -20.63 5.03 24.91
CA LYS A 136 -20.92 5.33 23.49
C LYS A 136 -19.69 5.81 22.70
N PHE A 137 -18.83 6.63 23.31
CA PHE A 137 -17.60 7.09 22.67
C PHE A 137 -16.57 5.97 22.53
N THR A 138 -16.30 5.22 23.61
CA THR A 138 -15.36 4.09 23.57
C THR A 138 -15.82 2.95 22.65
N THR A 139 -17.12 2.70 22.50
CA THR A 139 -17.63 1.72 21.53
C THR A 139 -17.52 2.21 20.08
N LYS A 140 -17.75 3.50 19.79
CA LYS A 140 -17.44 4.09 18.48
C LYS A 140 -15.93 4.03 18.16
N ALA A 141 -15.08 4.42 19.11
CA ALA A 141 -13.63 4.36 18.96
C ALA A 141 -13.13 2.92 18.71
N LYS A 142 -13.60 1.94 19.49
CA LYS A 142 -13.27 0.51 19.28
C LYS A 142 -13.72 -0.01 17.91
N LYS A 143 -14.90 0.40 17.40
CA LYS A 143 -15.33 0.06 16.04
C LYS A 143 -14.42 0.68 14.98
N HIS A 144 -14.01 1.93 15.16
CA HIS A 144 -13.09 2.60 14.22
C HIS A 144 -11.69 1.97 14.23
N VAL A 145 -11.13 1.67 15.41
CA VAL A 145 -9.86 0.93 15.54
C VAL A 145 -9.96 -0.43 14.84
N SER A 146 -11.02 -1.21 15.08
CA SER A 146 -11.20 -2.51 14.41
C SER A 146 -11.39 -2.40 12.90
N HIS A 147 -11.98 -1.32 12.39
CA HIS A 147 -12.02 -1.05 10.96
C HIS A 147 -10.63 -0.73 10.38
N LEU A 148 -9.84 0.11 11.05
CA LEU A 148 -8.46 0.41 10.66
C LEU A 148 -7.57 -0.84 10.71
N GLU A 149 -7.70 -1.69 11.72
CA GLU A 149 -7.01 -2.99 11.82
C GLU A 149 -7.33 -3.88 10.60
N ASN A 150 -8.61 -3.97 10.21
CA ASN A 150 -9.03 -4.75 9.04
C ASN A 150 -8.49 -4.18 7.71
N GLU A 151 -8.51 -2.86 7.53
CA GLU A 151 -7.95 -2.22 6.34
C GLU A 151 -6.40 -2.34 6.29
N ILE A 152 -5.70 -2.25 7.43
CA ILE A 152 -4.26 -2.55 7.52
C ILE A 152 -3.98 -4.00 7.12
N HIS A 153 -4.77 -4.97 7.60
CA HIS A 153 -4.62 -6.38 7.21
C HIS A 153 -4.89 -6.60 5.71
N LYS A 154 -5.88 -5.93 5.14
CA LYS A 154 -6.23 -5.97 3.71
C LYS A 154 -5.11 -5.39 2.83
N VAL A 155 -4.56 -4.23 3.19
CA VAL A 155 -3.40 -3.61 2.52
C VAL A 155 -2.16 -4.50 2.65
N LEU A 156 -1.93 -5.12 3.81
CA LEU A 156 -0.81 -6.04 4.01
C LEU A 156 -0.92 -7.29 3.11
N ILE A 157 -2.12 -7.86 2.97
CA ILE A 157 -2.36 -8.99 2.05
C ILE A 157 -2.08 -8.56 0.60
N GLN A 158 -2.66 -7.44 0.15
CA GLN A 158 -2.42 -6.88 -1.18
C GLN A 158 -0.94 -6.62 -1.45
N TRP A 159 -0.20 -6.11 -0.46
CA TRP A 159 1.24 -5.90 -0.54
C TRP A 159 2.01 -7.23 -0.69
N THR A 160 1.68 -8.28 0.08
CA THR A 160 2.33 -9.60 -0.07
C THR A 160 2.02 -10.25 -1.42
N GLU A 161 0.81 -10.05 -1.97
CA GLU A 161 0.44 -10.52 -3.30
C GLU A 161 1.20 -9.78 -4.40
N ALA A 162 1.27 -8.44 -4.31
CA ALA A 162 2.07 -7.62 -5.23
C ALA A 162 3.56 -7.98 -5.17
N GLU A 163 4.11 -8.31 -3.99
CA GLU A 163 5.49 -8.74 -3.85
C GLU A 163 5.71 -10.16 -4.43
N LEU A 164 4.76 -11.08 -4.28
CA LEU A 164 4.79 -12.40 -4.94
C LEU A 164 4.71 -12.28 -6.47
N VAL A 165 3.87 -11.37 -6.98
CA VAL A 165 3.77 -11.04 -8.42
C VAL A 165 5.09 -10.42 -8.92
N LYS A 166 5.69 -9.49 -8.18
CA LYS A 166 7.02 -8.93 -8.47
C LYS A 166 8.10 -10.02 -8.52
N LYS A 167 8.10 -10.96 -7.57
CA LYS A 167 9.03 -12.12 -7.54
C LYS A 167 8.84 -13.04 -8.75
N LYS A 168 7.59 -13.31 -9.17
CA LYS A 168 7.29 -14.05 -10.41
C LYS A 168 7.83 -13.33 -11.66
N TYR A 169 7.53 -12.04 -11.83
CA TYR A 169 8.04 -11.27 -12.98
C TYR A 169 9.57 -11.14 -12.99
N SER A 170 10.21 -11.03 -11.82
CA SER A 170 11.67 -11.05 -11.72
C SER A 170 12.27 -12.39 -12.17
N SER A 171 11.62 -13.52 -11.83
CA SER A 171 12.03 -14.85 -12.27
C SER A 171 11.83 -15.04 -13.78
N ILE A 172 10.70 -14.59 -14.33
CA ILE A 172 10.43 -14.61 -15.77
C ILE A 172 11.46 -13.76 -16.53
N ARG A 173 11.76 -12.54 -16.05
CA ARG A 173 12.80 -11.68 -16.63
C ARG A 173 14.18 -12.36 -16.60
N GLN A 174 14.53 -13.01 -15.50
CA GLN A 174 15.80 -13.73 -15.38
C GLN A 174 15.89 -14.87 -16.41
N ALA A 175 14.85 -15.70 -16.53
CA ALA A 175 14.80 -16.76 -17.53
C ALA A 175 14.91 -16.24 -18.97
N LEU A 176 14.20 -15.14 -19.30
CA LEU A 176 14.29 -14.51 -20.63
C LEU A 176 15.69 -13.96 -20.93
N VAL A 177 16.39 -13.40 -19.94
CA VAL A 177 17.79 -12.96 -20.10
C VAL A 177 18.71 -14.17 -20.30
N GLU A 178 18.58 -15.22 -19.49
CA GLU A 178 19.36 -16.45 -19.66
C GLU A 178 19.13 -17.12 -21.03
N ASP A 179 17.88 -17.15 -21.51
CA ASP A 179 17.56 -17.67 -22.83
C ASP A 179 18.09 -16.78 -23.95
N SER A 180 18.08 -15.45 -23.81
CA SER A 180 18.70 -14.54 -24.80
C SER A 180 20.20 -14.82 -24.99
N VAL A 181 20.95 -15.11 -23.91
CA VAL A 181 22.37 -15.49 -23.98
C VAL A 181 22.58 -16.88 -24.62
N LYS A 182 21.65 -17.82 -24.43
CA LYS A 182 21.66 -19.13 -25.11
C LYS A 182 21.37 -18.99 -26.60
N PHE A 183 20.45 -18.11 -26.99
CA PHE A 183 20.16 -17.83 -28.39
C PHE A 183 21.34 -17.14 -29.08
N GLU A 184 21.93 -16.11 -28.47
CA GLU A 184 23.10 -15.39 -29.00
C GLU A 184 24.27 -16.35 -29.25
N SER A 185 24.67 -17.11 -28.22
CA SER A 185 25.78 -18.09 -28.34
C SER A 185 25.49 -19.24 -29.31
N SER A 186 24.23 -19.63 -29.51
CA SER A 186 23.87 -20.60 -30.56
C SER A 186 23.87 -19.97 -31.96
N LEU A 187 23.51 -18.69 -32.08
CA LEU A 187 23.54 -17.94 -33.34
C LEU A 187 25.00 -17.76 -33.81
N SER A 188 25.89 -17.22 -32.96
CA SER A 188 27.31 -17.05 -33.31
C SER A 188 27.97 -18.37 -33.74
N ARG A 189 27.61 -19.48 -33.06
CA ARG A 189 28.09 -20.83 -33.42
C ARG A 189 27.57 -21.32 -34.78
N ILE A 190 26.35 -20.94 -35.17
CA ILE A 190 25.78 -21.24 -36.49
C ILE A 190 26.41 -20.36 -37.57
N GLU A 191 26.65 -19.08 -37.29
CA GLU A 191 27.35 -18.14 -38.19
C GLU A 191 28.80 -18.55 -38.42
N GLU A 192 29.52 -18.99 -37.38
CA GLU A 192 30.84 -19.61 -37.49
C GLU A 192 30.83 -20.84 -38.41
N LEU A 193 29.83 -21.72 -38.27
CA LEU A 193 29.70 -22.93 -39.07
C LEU A 193 29.40 -22.58 -40.53
N LEU A 194 28.49 -21.63 -40.77
CA LEU A 194 28.12 -21.14 -42.10
C LEU A 194 29.34 -20.48 -42.77
N LYS A 195 30.12 -19.68 -42.04
CA LYS A 195 31.38 -19.11 -42.53
C LYS A 195 32.38 -20.20 -42.94
N LYS A 196 32.60 -21.21 -42.09
CA LYS A 196 33.50 -22.35 -42.38
C LYS A 196 33.03 -23.13 -43.61
N GLN A 197 31.73 -23.40 -43.74
CA GLN A 197 31.14 -24.03 -44.93
C GLN A 197 31.28 -23.16 -46.18
N GLN A 198 31.11 -21.84 -46.07
CA GLN A 198 31.28 -20.92 -47.20
C GLN A 198 32.74 -20.82 -47.66
N GLU A 199 33.71 -20.94 -46.75
CA GLU A 199 35.13 -21.05 -47.06
C GLU A 199 35.48 -22.41 -47.70
N GLU A 200 34.84 -23.51 -47.26
CA GLU A 200 34.98 -24.84 -47.86
C GLU A 200 34.40 -24.88 -49.28
N ILE A 201 33.21 -24.34 -49.50
CA ILE A 201 32.59 -24.19 -50.83
C ILE A 201 33.53 -23.43 -51.78
N LYS A 202 34.09 -22.29 -51.35
CA LYS A 202 35.05 -21.52 -52.17
C LYS A 202 36.31 -22.33 -52.54
N LYS A 203 36.82 -23.16 -51.62
CA LYS A 203 37.96 -24.07 -51.90
C LYS A 203 37.56 -25.15 -52.93
N LEU A 204 36.38 -25.74 -52.80
CA LEU A 204 35.85 -26.73 -53.76
C LEU A 204 35.57 -26.12 -55.13
N GLU A 205 35.09 -24.87 -55.20
CA GLU A 205 34.92 -24.12 -56.44
C GLU A 205 36.26 -23.83 -57.14
N TRP A 206 37.30 -23.46 -56.38
CA TRP A 206 38.65 -23.25 -56.90
C TRP A 206 39.25 -24.55 -57.45
N VAL A 207 39.19 -25.65 -56.68
CA VAL A 207 39.65 -26.98 -57.12
C VAL A 207 38.86 -27.46 -58.36
N ARG A 208 37.56 -27.18 -58.42
CA ARG A 208 36.73 -27.48 -59.61
C ARG A 208 37.17 -26.67 -60.83
N ALA A 209 37.56 -25.41 -60.66
CA ALA A 209 38.07 -24.58 -61.75
C ALA A 209 39.42 -25.09 -62.27
N GLU A 210 40.36 -25.43 -61.36
CA GLU A 210 41.65 -26.04 -61.71
C GLU A 210 41.46 -27.41 -62.40
N ALA A 211 40.56 -28.26 -61.91
CA ALA A 211 40.21 -29.54 -62.52
C ALA A 211 39.57 -29.39 -63.92
N ALA A 212 38.79 -28.32 -64.14
CA ALA A 212 38.26 -27.98 -65.45
C ALA A 212 39.36 -27.49 -66.41
N GLU A 213 40.26 -26.62 -65.94
CA GLU A 213 41.34 -26.09 -66.77
C GLU A 213 42.37 -27.17 -67.14
N THR A 214 42.80 -28.00 -66.19
CA THR A 214 43.68 -29.17 -66.44
C THR A 214 43.04 -30.15 -67.43
N ARG A 215 41.73 -30.40 -67.35
CA ARG A 215 41.00 -31.19 -68.35
C ARG A 215 41.01 -30.55 -69.73
N ILE A 216 40.87 -29.22 -69.84
CA ILE A 216 40.96 -28.49 -71.11
C ILE A 216 42.38 -28.58 -71.69
N ARG A 217 43.42 -28.35 -70.87
CA ARG A 217 44.83 -28.50 -71.28
C ARG A 217 45.13 -29.92 -71.78
N ALA A 218 44.64 -30.95 -71.07
CA ALA A 218 44.81 -32.35 -71.47
C ALA A 218 44.07 -32.67 -72.78
N ALA A 219 42.83 -32.22 -72.94
CA ALA A 219 42.07 -32.40 -74.19
C ALA A 219 42.76 -31.73 -75.39
N ALA A 220 43.29 -30.51 -75.20
CA ALA A 220 44.06 -29.81 -76.22
C ALA A 220 45.37 -30.53 -76.57
N ALA A 221 46.08 -31.09 -75.58
CA ALA A 221 47.29 -31.88 -75.81
C ALA A 221 46.99 -33.15 -76.64
N VAL A 222 45.93 -33.89 -76.29
CA VAL A 222 45.48 -35.08 -77.04
C VAL A 222 45.05 -34.73 -78.46
N ALA A 223 44.31 -33.63 -78.66
CA ALA A 223 43.89 -33.17 -79.99
C ALA A 223 45.10 -32.78 -80.87
N ASN A 224 46.10 -32.09 -80.29
CA ASN A 224 47.34 -31.74 -80.99
C ASN A 224 48.16 -32.98 -81.37
N GLU A 225 48.25 -33.98 -80.49
CA GLU A 225 48.99 -35.21 -80.79
C GLU A 225 48.27 -36.08 -81.83
N ALA A 226 46.94 -36.17 -81.78
CA ALA A 226 46.15 -36.83 -82.82
C ALA A 226 46.31 -36.14 -84.19
N ALA A 227 46.35 -34.80 -84.22
CA ALA A 227 46.61 -34.05 -85.44
C ALA A 227 48.03 -34.31 -86.01
N ARG A 228 49.05 -34.39 -85.15
CA ARG A 228 50.42 -34.79 -85.55
C ARG A 228 50.45 -36.22 -86.11
N ALA A 229 49.79 -37.15 -85.43
CA ALA A 229 49.74 -38.55 -85.85
C ALA A 229 49.08 -38.71 -87.23
N HIS A 230 47.93 -38.07 -87.46
CA HIS A 230 47.28 -38.06 -88.77
C HIS A 230 48.11 -37.34 -89.84
N ALA A 231 48.77 -36.23 -89.53
CA ALA A 231 49.66 -35.55 -90.49
C ALA A 231 50.84 -36.46 -90.91
N ALA A 232 51.46 -37.16 -89.95
CA ALA A 232 52.52 -38.12 -90.22
C ALA A 232 52.03 -39.35 -90.99
N GLU A 233 50.82 -39.83 -90.72
CA GLU A 233 50.16 -40.90 -91.49
C GLU A 233 49.88 -40.46 -92.93
N HIS A 234 49.35 -39.25 -93.13
CA HIS A 234 49.11 -38.67 -94.45
C HIS A 234 50.41 -38.44 -95.25
N SER A 235 51.50 -37.99 -94.62
CA SER A 235 52.82 -37.90 -95.30
C SER A 235 53.27 -39.28 -95.78
N ARG A 236 53.27 -40.28 -94.89
CA ARG A 236 53.61 -41.68 -95.24
C ARG A 236 52.66 -42.26 -96.30
N ALA A 237 51.39 -41.86 -96.32
CA ALA A 237 50.43 -42.27 -97.35
C ALA A 237 50.75 -41.64 -98.71
N ALA A 238 51.08 -40.35 -98.75
CA ALA A 238 51.52 -39.65 -99.96
C ALA A 238 52.84 -40.22 -100.50
N GLU A 239 53.82 -40.49 -99.63
CA GLU A 239 55.08 -41.15 -99.99
C GLU A 239 54.83 -42.54 -100.60
N ARG A 240 54.04 -43.40 -99.94
CA ARG A 240 53.67 -44.72 -100.47
C ARG A 240 52.94 -44.61 -101.81
N ALA A 241 52.02 -43.65 -101.96
CA ALA A 241 51.29 -43.44 -103.22
C ALA A 241 52.23 -42.97 -104.34
N TYR A 242 53.17 -42.06 -104.06
CA TYR A 242 54.18 -41.59 -104.99
C TYR A 242 55.10 -42.72 -105.46
N PHE A 243 55.63 -43.54 -104.54
CA PHE A 243 56.45 -44.69 -104.92
C PHE A 243 55.65 -45.77 -105.66
N ALA A 244 54.38 -46.02 -105.28
CA ALA A 244 53.52 -46.95 -106.00
C ALA A 244 53.18 -46.45 -107.41
N GLN A 245 52.94 -45.15 -107.61
CA GLN A 245 52.81 -44.55 -108.94
C GLN A 245 54.09 -44.74 -109.74
N ARG A 246 55.25 -44.39 -109.18
CA ARG A 246 56.54 -44.47 -109.88
C ARG A 246 56.94 -45.91 -110.24
N PHE A 247 56.59 -46.88 -109.39
CA PHE A 247 56.72 -48.30 -109.68
C PHE A 247 55.78 -48.73 -110.82
N ASN A 248 54.51 -48.32 -110.80
CA ASN A 248 53.56 -48.64 -111.87
C ASN A 248 53.94 -47.99 -113.21
N GLU A 249 54.42 -46.74 -113.21
CA GLU A 249 55.02 -46.09 -114.39
C GLU A 249 56.15 -46.94 -114.96
N ARG A 250 57.13 -47.31 -114.13
CA ARG A 250 58.28 -48.12 -114.57
C ARG A 250 57.88 -49.54 -114.99
N ARG A 251 56.87 -50.13 -114.34
CA ARG A 251 56.31 -51.42 -114.73
C ARG A 251 55.62 -51.33 -116.09
N LEU A 252 54.89 -50.24 -116.39
CA LEU A 252 54.26 -50.00 -117.69
C LEU A 252 55.29 -49.68 -118.79
N GLU A 253 56.41 -49.03 -118.46
CA GLU A 253 57.55 -48.89 -119.37
C GLU A 253 58.18 -50.24 -119.70
N LEU A 254 58.44 -51.06 -118.68
CA LEU A 254 58.99 -52.40 -118.85
C LEU A 254 58.02 -53.33 -119.60
N GLU A 255 56.72 -53.28 -119.30
CA GLU A 255 55.67 -54.04 -120.01
C GLU A 255 55.55 -53.63 -121.50
N LYS A 256 55.80 -52.36 -121.82
CA LYS A 256 55.92 -51.88 -123.23
C LYS A 256 57.20 -52.32 -123.93
N LEU A 257 58.28 -52.58 -123.19
CA LEU A 257 59.53 -53.12 -123.72
C LEU A 257 59.46 -54.65 -123.86
N GLU A 258 58.90 -55.35 -122.88
CA GLU A 258 58.63 -56.79 -122.89
C GLU A 258 57.74 -57.15 -124.09
N LYS A 259 56.61 -56.45 -124.29
CA LYS A 259 55.73 -56.59 -125.46
C LYS A 259 56.38 -56.21 -126.81
N ARG A 260 57.61 -55.68 -126.80
CA ARG A 260 58.43 -55.41 -127.99
C ARG A 260 59.56 -56.43 -128.20
N ILE A 261 59.92 -57.21 -127.17
CA ILE A 261 61.12 -58.06 -127.18
C ILE A 261 60.78 -59.56 -127.01
N PHE A 262 59.75 -59.94 -126.23
CA PHE A 262 59.41 -61.34 -125.96
C PHE A 262 57.90 -61.66 -125.94
N PRO A 263 57.42 -62.57 -126.82
CA PRO A 263 56.16 -63.30 -126.63
C PRO A 263 56.29 -64.38 -125.52
N PRO A 264 55.22 -64.76 -124.82
CA PRO A 264 55.32 -65.47 -123.54
C PRO A 264 55.45 -67.01 -123.63
N ALA A 265 56.50 -67.60 -123.03
CA ALA A 265 56.56 -69.03 -122.72
C ALA A 265 57.54 -69.45 -121.57
N VAL A 266 56.96 -69.90 -120.45
CA VAL A 266 57.37 -71.08 -119.63
C VAL A 266 58.74 -71.14 -118.88
N ARG A 267 58.68 -70.79 -117.57
CA ARG A 267 59.36 -71.44 -116.40
C ARG A 267 60.93 -71.36 -116.31
N PRO A 268 61.64 -72.08 -115.39
CA PRO A 268 62.13 -71.52 -114.11
C PRO A 268 63.66 -71.75 -113.87
N VAL A 269 64.11 -71.88 -112.59
CA VAL A 269 65.50 -72.17 -112.10
C VAL A 269 66.42 -70.92 -112.04
N VAL A 270 67.40 -70.71 -111.15
CA VAL A 270 67.66 -70.93 -109.68
C VAL A 270 69.09 -70.38 -109.39
N GLN A 271 69.59 -70.31 -108.13
CA GLN A 271 71.00 -69.99 -107.73
C GLN A 271 71.49 -68.53 -107.95
N GLU A 272 72.51 -67.98 -107.25
CA GLU A 272 73.03 -68.20 -105.87
C GLU A 272 73.89 -66.99 -105.38
N GLU A 273 74.66 -67.18 -104.30
CA GLU A 273 75.44 -66.23 -103.47
C GLU A 273 76.40 -65.24 -104.18
N THR A 274 76.86 -64.21 -103.42
CA THR A 274 78.32 -64.00 -103.24
C THR A 274 78.68 -63.18 -101.99
N ASN A 275 79.82 -63.50 -101.37
CA ASN A 275 80.45 -62.75 -100.28
C ASN A 275 81.35 -61.60 -100.81
N GLY A 276 81.63 -60.61 -99.95
CA GLY A 276 82.63 -59.56 -100.22
C GLY A 276 83.43 -59.20 -98.96
N SER A 277 84.71 -59.54 -98.95
CA SER A 277 85.70 -59.22 -97.91
C SER A 277 87.06 -58.98 -98.55
N VAL A 278 87.83 -57.98 -98.09
CA VAL A 278 89.31 -57.89 -98.17
C VAL A 278 89.82 -56.56 -97.56
N ASN A 279 90.81 -56.66 -96.65
CA ASN A 279 91.84 -55.67 -96.23
C ASN A 279 91.43 -54.25 -95.77
N GLY A 280 92.24 -53.50 -95.02
CA GLY A 280 93.52 -53.81 -94.35
C GLY A 280 94.32 -52.53 -94.00
N GLU A 281 95.46 -52.70 -93.31
CA GLU A 281 96.53 -51.68 -93.12
C GLU A 281 96.24 -50.39 -92.31
N LEU A 282 96.01 -50.52 -90.99
CA LEU A 282 96.40 -49.50 -89.99
C LEU A 282 96.86 -50.22 -88.71
N ALA A 283 98.18 -50.24 -88.42
CA ALA A 283 98.74 -51.03 -87.30
C ALA A 283 100.08 -50.50 -86.74
N ALA A 284 100.42 -49.22 -86.94
CA ALA A 284 101.73 -48.66 -86.56
C ALA A 284 101.66 -47.49 -85.55
N GLU A 285 100.67 -46.60 -85.63
CA GLU A 285 100.58 -45.44 -84.73
C GLU A 285 99.91 -45.75 -83.38
N ASP A 286 98.88 -46.61 -83.37
CA ASP A 286 98.13 -46.96 -82.15
C ASP A 286 99.00 -47.51 -81.02
N ALA A 287 100.11 -48.20 -81.35
CA ALA A 287 101.04 -48.71 -80.35
C ALA A 287 101.70 -47.60 -79.51
N SER A 288 101.91 -46.41 -80.08
CA SER A 288 102.47 -45.26 -79.35
C SER A 288 101.42 -44.60 -78.45
N ALA A 289 100.19 -44.45 -78.94
CA ALA A 289 99.07 -43.92 -78.15
C ALA A 289 98.73 -44.86 -76.97
N ALA A 290 98.69 -46.17 -77.21
CA ALA A 290 98.47 -47.18 -76.17
C ALA A 290 99.55 -47.13 -75.08
N ALA A 291 100.83 -47.04 -75.45
CA ALA A 291 101.93 -46.95 -74.48
C ALA A 291 101.87 -45.68 -73.62
N GLN A 292 101.46 -44.53 -74.18
CA GLN A 292 101.28 -43.29 -73.41
C GLN A 292 100.08 -43.37 -72.47
N MET A 293 98.96 -43.95 -72.91
CA MET A 293 97.79 -44.18 -72.06
C MET A 293 98.11 -45.15 -70.91
N GLU A 294 98.86 -46.22 -71.16
CA GLU A 294 99.35 -47.14 -70.13
C GLU A 294 100.26 -46.43 -69.10
N GLU A 295 101.17 -45.56 -69.53
CA GLU A 295 102.03 -44.81 -68.58
C GLU A 295 101.21 -43.86 -67.70
N ILE A 296 100.24 -43.15 -68.30
CA ILE A 296 99.28 -42.30 -67.58
C ILE A 296 98.45 -43.14 -66.60
N PHE A 297 98.02 -44.33 -67.00
CA PHE A 297 97.22 -45.21 -66.16
C PHE A 297 98.03 -45.79 -64.98
N GLN A 298 99.28 -46.21 -65.19
CA GLN A 298 100.16 -46.63 -64.10
C GLN A 298 100.49 -45.49 -63.13
N ARG A 299 100.60 -44.24 -63.61
CA ARG A 299 100.70 -43.05 -62.74
C ARG A 299 99.42 -42.84 -61.94
N LEU A 300 98.24 -43.03 -62.55
CA LEU A 300 96.94 -42.93 -61.89
C LEU A 300 96.77 -43.99 -60.78
N MET A 301 97.07 -45.26 -61.07
CA MET A 301 97.09 -46.36 -60.09
C MET A 301 97.95 -46.02 -58.87
N LYS A 302 99.19 -45.57 -59.09
CA LYS A 302 100.13 -45.16 -58.03
C LYS A 302 99.59 -44.01 -57.18
N LEU A 303 98.94 -43.00 -57.80
CA LEU A 303 98.34 -41.87 -57.08
C LEU A 303 97.07 -42.27 -56.30
N THR A 304 96.28 -43.22 -56.79
CA THR A 304 95.08 -43.73 -56.08
C THR A 304 95.38 -44.78 -55.02
N GLY A 305 96.62 -45.30 -54.96
CA GLY A 305 96.99 -46.40 -54.05
C GLY A 305 96.25 -47.70 -54.39
N VAL A 306 96.29 -48.10 -55.67
CA VAL A 306 95.55 -49.23 -56.24
C VAL A 306 96.48 -50.10 -57.09
N THR A 307 96.28 -51.42 -57.05
CA THR A 307 97.07 -52.40 -57.81
C THR A 307 96.36 -53.02 -59.02
N GLU A 308 95.04 -52.83 -59.18
CA GLU A 308 94.24 -53.40 -60.27
C GLU A 308 93.47 -52.30 -61.03
N PRO A 309 93.40 -52.31 -62.37
CA PRO A 309 92.80 -51.22 -63.14
C PRO A 309 91.32 -50.94 -62.81
N GLU A 310 90.52 -51.97 -62.53
CA GLU A 310 89.08 -51.81 -62.30
C GLU A 310 88.78 -51.07 -60.98
N GLU A 311 89.55 -51.34 -59.92
CA GLU A 311 89.48 -50.62 -58.64
C GLU A 311 89.68 -49.10 -58.79
N VAL A 312 90.50 -48.66 -59.74
CA VAL A 312 90.73 -47.22 -60.01
C VAL A 312 89.44 -46.57 -60.49
N PHE A 313 88.76 -47.19 -61.45
CA PHE A 313 87.50 -46.70 -61.99
C PHE A 313 86.39 -46.69 -60.93
N ASP A 314 86.29 -47.71 -60.10
CA ASP A 314 85.28 -47.76 -59.03
C ASP A 314 85.56 -46.74 -57.92
N ARG A 315 86.82 -46.47 -57.55
CA ARG A 315 87.14 -45.36 -56.63
C ARG A 315 86.74 -43.99 -57.21
N PHE A 316 87.04 -43.72 -58.48
CA PHE A 316 86.60 -42.46 -59.13
C PHE A 316 85.07 -42.39 -59.30
N ARG A 317 84.41 -43.52 -59.55
CA ARG A 317 82.95 -43.61 -59.61
C ARG A 317 82.32 -43.29 -58.25
N ALA A 318 82.78 -43.94 -57.19
CA ALA A 318 82.33 -43.70 -55.82
C ALA A 318 82.62 -42.26 -55.37
N GLN A 319 83.77 -41.68 -55.73
CA GLN A 319 84.09 -40.28 -55.48
C GLN A 319 83.13 -39.33 -56.22
N ARG A 320 82.83 -39.60 -57.49
CA ARG A 320 81.87 -38.82 -58.30
C ARG A 320 80.44 -38.91 -57.78
N GLU A 321 80.01 -40.10 -57.35
CA GLU A 321 78.68 -40.32 -56.78
C GLU A 321 78.56 -39.70 -55.38
N THR A 322 79.63 -39.72 -54.58
CA THR A 322 79.73 -38.98 -53.30
C THR A 322 79.71 -37.47 -53.51
N SER A 323 80.45 -36.95 -54.50
CA SER A 323 80.45 -35.54 -54.87
C SER A 323 79.05 -35.06 -55.31
N LYS A 324 78.36 -35.84 -56.15
CA LYS A 324 76.96 -35.59 -56.51
C LYS A 324 76.03 -35.58 -55.28
N ARG A 325 76.19 -36.54 -54.36
CA ARG A 325 75.38 -36.62 -53.13
C ARG A 325 75.61 -35.43 -52.20
N LEU A 326 76.87 -34.99 -52.05
CA LEU A 326 77.23 -33.82 -51.25
C LEU A 326 76.69 -32.53 -51.88
N ASN A 327 76.81 -32.36 -53.20
CA ASN A 327 76.27 -31.21 -53.90
C ASN A 327 74.73 -31.16 -53.86
N TYR A 328 74.05 -32.31 -54.01
CA TYR A 328 72.60 -32.42 -53.78
C TYR A 328 72.22 -32.00 -52.36
N LEU A 329 72.91 -32.54 -51.33
CA LEU A 329 72.63 -32.22 -49.93
C LEU A 329 72.90 -30.75 -49.60
N GLN A 330 73.98 -30.16 -50.15
CA GLN A 330 74.24 -28.73 -50.06
C GLN A 330 73.10 -27.93 -50.68
N GLN A 331 72.71 -28.22 -51.92
CA GLN A 331 71.62 -27.51 -52.58
C GLN A 331 70.29 -27.65 -51.82
N THR A 332 69.95 -28.86 -51.35
CA THR A 332 68.73 -29.06 -50.53
C THR A 332 68.77 -28.22 -49.26
N THR A 333 69.89 -28.19 -48.53
CA THR A 333 70.02 -27.41 -47.30
C THR A 333 70.08 -25.90 -47.54
N GLU A 334 70.63 -25.44 -48.67
CA GLU A 334 70.57 -24.03 -49.09
C GLU A 334 69.14 -23.61 -49.49
N GLU A 335 68.39 -24.47 -50.19
CA GLU A 335 66.98 -24.24 -50.53
C GLU A 335 66.06 -24.27 -49.30
N GLU A 336 66.24 -25.22 -48.38
CA GLU A 336 65.54 -25.28 -47.09
C GLU A 336 65.83 -24.04 -46.24
N LYS A 337 67.11 -23.64 -46.14
CA LYS A 337 67.52 -22.42 -45.43
C LYS A 337 66.82 -21.18 -46.03
N LEU A 338 66.83 -21.04 -47.35
CA LEU A 338 66.23 -19.89 -48.05
C LEU A 338 64.70 -19.88 -47.93
N GLN A 339 64.05 -21.05 -47.78
CA GLN A 339 62.64 -21.14 -47.40
C GLN A 339 62.40 -20.70 -45.94
N LEU A 340 63.27 -21.11 -45.00
CA LEU A 340 63.17 -20.71 -43.59
C LEU A 340 63.41 -19.20 -43.38
N GLU A 341 64.34 -18.58 -44.10
CA GLU A 341 64.56 -17.13 -44.07
C GLU A 341 63.33 -16.37 -44.62
N LYS A 342 62.65 -16.91 -45.65
CA LYS A 342 61.39 -16.37 -46.17
C LYS A 342 60.21 -16.52 -45.20
N THR A 343 60.04 -17.67 -44.56
CA THR A 343 58.95 -17.85 -43.58
C THR A 343 59.20 -17.04 -42.32
N GLN A 344 60.45 -16.93 -41.86
CA GLN A 344 60.83 -16.06 -40.75
C GLN A 344 60.51 -14.58 -41.03
N THR A 345 60.92 -14.05 -42.18
CA THR A 345 60.64 -12.65 -42.56
C THR A 345 59.14 -12.39 -42.72
N THR A 346 58.38 -13.35 -43.26
CA THR A 346 56.91 -13.27 -43.36
C THR A 346 56.25 -13.24 -41.97
N LEU A 347 56.63 -14.15 -41.07
CA LEU A 347 56.10 -14.21 -39.71
C LEU A 347 56.46 -12.99 -38.86
N ILE A 348 57.62 -12.36 -39.10
CA ILE A 348 58.00 -11.09 -38.47
C ILE A 348 57.08 -9.96 -38.94
N ALA A 349 56.83 -9.85 -40.25
CA ALA A 349 55.93 -8.83 -40.80
C ALA A 349 54.48 -9.02 -40.31
N GLU A 350 53.98 -10.26 -40.24
CA GLU A 350 52.68 -10.57 -39.63
C GLU A 350 52.63 -10.16 -38.15
N LEU A 351 53.67 -10.47 -37.37
CA LEU A 351 53.76 -10.06 -35.96
C LEU A 351 53.79 -8.53 -35.78
N GLU A 352 54.39 -7.78 -36.71
CA GLU A 352 54.37 -6.32 -36.70
C GLU A 352 52.96 -5.78 -37.02
N VAL A 353 52.31 -6.30 -38.05
CA VAL A 353 50.91 -5.96 -38.37
C VAL A 353 49.97 -6.25 -37.19
N PHE A 354 50.09 -7.42 -36.54
CA PHE A 354 49.30 -7.75 -35.36
C PHE A 354 49.58 -6.85 -34.16
N LYS A 355 50.82 -6.41 -33.94
CA LYS A 355 51.15 -5.42 -32.89
C LYS A 355 50.48 -4.08 -33.18
N PHE A 356 50.61 -3.55 -34.39
CA PHE A 356 50.02 -2.25 -34.74
C PHE A 356 48.49 -2.26 -34.74
N ALA A 357 47.86 -3.34 -35.24
CA ALA A 357 46.42 -3.53 -35.11
C ALA A 357 45.99 -3.56 -33.63
N SER A 358 46.63 -4.39 -32.80
CA SER A 358 46.28 -4.50 -31.38
C SER A 358 46.57 -3.22 -30.56
N VAL A 359 47.41 -2.30 -31.04
CA VAL A 359 47.55 -0.95 -30.45
C VAL A 359 46.41 -0.07 -30.92
N LYS A 360 46.17 0.02 -32.24
CA LYS A 360 45.10 0.83 -32.82
C LYS A 360 43.71 0.52 -32.25
N ASP A 361 43.37 -0.77 -32.10
CA ASP A 361 42.09 -1.20 -31.52
C ASP A 361 41.93 -0.77 -30.05
N LYS A 362 43.05 -0.66 -29.29
CA LYS A 362 43.04 -0.18 -27.91
C LYS A 362 42.93 1.34 -27.84
N ASP A 363 43.58 2.06 -28.74
CA ASP A 363 43.53 3.51 -28.80
C ASP A 363 42.13 3.99 -29.23
N GLU A 364 41.55 3.40 -30.28
CA GLU A 364 40.15 3.65 -30.70
C GLU A 364 39.16 3.29 -29.59
N GLY A 365 39.38 2.19 -28.88
CA GLY A 365 38.59 1.84 -27.70
C GLY A 365 38.76 2.81 -26.53
N HIS A 366 39.95 3.38 -26.34
CA HIS A 366 40.23 4.37 -25.30
C HIS A 366 39.56 5.72 -25.59
N ASP A 367 39.59 6.17 -26.85
CA ASP A 367 38.94 7.39 -27.29
C ASP A 367 37.41 7.29 -27.18
N LEU A 368 36.81 6.17 -27.61
CA LEU A 368 35.37 5.93 -27.41
C LEU A 368 34.99 5.93 -25.92
N ILE A 369 35.82 5.32 -25.06
CA ILE A 369 35.63 5.35 -23.61
C ILE A 369 35.74 6.78 -23.06
N ASN A 370 36.56 7.65 -23.64
CA ASN A 370 36.71 9.04 -23.21
C ASN A 370 35.58 9.95 -23.73
N GLU A 371 35.08 9.71 -24.95
CA GLU A 371 33.88 10.36 -25.47
C GLU A 371 32.65 10.01 -24.62
N LEU A 372 32.44 8.72 -24.30
CA LEU A 372 31.36 8.30 -23.41
C LEU A 372 31.46 8.92 -22.01
N LYS A 373 32.66 9.07 -21.44
CA LYS A 373 32.86 9.82 -20.17
C LYS A 373 32.50 11.30 -20.30
N ALA A 374 32.72 11.92 -21.47
CA ALA A 374 32.38 13.31 -21.72
C ALA A 374 30.86 13.50 -21.92
N GLU A 375 30.18 12.53 -22.55
CA GLU A 375 28.72 12.47 -22.66
C GLU A 375 28.06 12.33 -21.27
N ILE A 376 28.52 11.34 -20.48
CA ILE A 376 28.03 11.12 -19.10
C ILE A 376 28.14 12.41 -18.27
N LYS A 377 29.29 13.09 -18.28
CA LYS A 377 29.47 14.36 -17.54
C LYS A 377 28.54 15.49 -18.01
N ARG A 378 28.18 15.53 -19.30
CA ARG A 378 27.23 16.53 -19.82
C ARG A 378 25.81 16.23 -19.37
N GLU A 379 25.38 14.97 -19.37
CA GLU A 379 24.06 14.60 -18.86
C GLU A 379 23.97 14.64 -17.31
N GLU A 380 25.06 14.37 -16.58
CA GLU A 380 25.15 14.61 -15.13
C GLU A 380 24.96 16.10 -14.80
N GLN A 381 25.69 16.98 -15.49
CA GLN A 381 25.54 18.44 -15.34
C GLN A 381 24.11 18.90 -15.70
N ARG A 382 23.54 18.37 -16.79
CA ARG A 382 22.17 18.65 -17.22
C ARG A 382 21.13 18.18 -16.19
N HIS A 383 21.34 17.01 -15.57
CA HIS A 383 20.49 16.50 -14.50
C HIS A 383 20.53 17.42 -13.27
N ILE A 384 21.73 17.86 -12.85
CA ILE A 384 21.89 18.81 -11.74
C ILE A 384 21.16 20.13 -12.02
N GLU A 385 21.26 20.65 -13.24
CA GLU A 385 20.54 21.87 -13.65
C GLU A 385 19.02 21.70 -13.71
N LEU A 386 18.52 20.54 -14.15
CA LEU A 386 17.09 20.23 -14.17
C LEU A 386 16.54 20.00 -12.76
N GLN A 387 17.29 19.33 -11.89
CA GLN A 387 16.93 19.15 -10.48
C GLN A 387 16.87 20.49 -9.76
N LYS A 388 17.87 21.37 -9.95
CA LYS A 388 17.86 22.72 -9.37
C LYS A 388 16.66 23.55 -9.83
N LYS A 389 16.28 23.46 -11.11
CA LYS A 389 15.07 24.11 -11.65
C LYS A 389 13.79 23.52 -11.07
N LEU A 390 13.75 22.22 -10.78
CA LEU A 390 12.62 21.57 -10.10
C LEU A 390 12.51 22.04 -8.64
N GLU A 391 13.63 22.11 -7.90
CA GLU A 391 13.69 22.62 -6.53
C GLU A 391 13.27 24.10 -6.44
N GLU A 392 13.68 24.92 -7.42
CA GLU A 392 13.23 26.32 -7.56
C GLU A 392 11.72 26.43 -7.83
N LEU A 393 11.17 25.56 -8.67
CA LEU A 393 9.73 25.51 -8.98
C LEU A 393 8.90 25.01 -7.79
N ASP A 394 9.32 23.95 -7.09
CA ASP A 394 8.62 23.44 -5.91
C ASP A 394 8.63 24.47 -4.77
N ALA A 395 9.73 25.21 -4.58
CA ALA A 395 9.81 26.31 -3.62
C ALA A 395 8.85 27.46 -3.97
N PHE A 396 8.78 27.86 -5.25
CA PHE A 396 7.85 28.89 -5.72
C PHE A 396 6.38 28.45 -5.61
N LEU A 397 6.09 27.18 -5.90
CA LEU A 397 4.77 26.59 -5.72
C LEU A 397 4.38 26.54 -4.23
N LEU A 398 5.30 26.22 -3.32
CA LEU A 398 5.07 26.31 -1.86
C LEU A 398 4.79 27.73 -1.38
N GLU A 399 5.40 28.76 -1.98
CA GLU A 399 5.07 30.16 -1.70
C GLU A 399 3.66 30.52 -2.20
N ILE A 400 3.31 30.16 -3.44
CA ILE A 400 1.94 30.30 -3.98
C ILE A 400 0.92 29.59 -3.08
N LYS A 401 1.21 28.35 -2.67
CA LYS A 401 0.38 27.56 -1.76
C LYS A 401 0.10 28.30 -0.46
N LYS A 402 1.14 28.88 0.15
CA LYS A 402 1.03 29.66 1.38
C LYS A 402 0.13 30.88 1.20
N LEU A 403 0.32 31.65 0.13
CA LEU A 403 -0.49 32.84 -0.18
C LEU A 403 -1.98 32.47 -0.40
N LEU A 404 -2.26 31.38 -1.13
CA LEU A 404 -3.62 30.87 -1.33
C LEU A 404 -4.26 30.39 -0.01
N TYR A 405 -3.48 29.71 0.84
CA TYR A 405 -3.93 29.20 2.13
C TYR A 405 -4.22 30.34 3.13
N ASP A 406 -3.40 31.39 3.15
CA ASP A 406 -3.65 32.59 3.94
C ASP A 406 -4.86 33.40 3.41
N LEU A 407 -5.08 33.44 2.10
CA LEU A 407 -6.29 34.02 1.50
C LEU A 407 -7.56 33.21 1.82
N CYS A 408 -7.47 31.88 1.93
CA CYS A 408 -8.58 31.04 2.41
C CYS A 408 -9.01 31.37 3.85
N LYS A 409 -8.06 31.72 4.74
CA LYS A 409 -8.34 32.17 6.12
C LYS A 409 -9.04 33.52 6.16
N LEU A 410 -8.63 34.46 5.31
CA LEU A 410 -9.30 35.77 5.19
C LEU A 410 -10.78 35.64 4.79
N LEU A 411 -11.18 34.50 4.22
CA LEU A 411 -12.57 34.16 3.87
C LEU A 411 -13.29 33.26 4.90
N ASP A 412 -12.75 33.04 6.12
CA ASP A 412 -13.37 32.17 7.14
C ASP A 412 -14.78 32.61 7.62
N LEU A 413 -15.23 33.81 7.25
CA LEU A 413 -16.64 34.21 7.33
C LEU A 413 -17.59 33.29 6.51
N VAL A 414 -17.04 32.51 5.58
CA VAL A 414 -17.70 31.46 4.80
C VAL A 414 -16.98 30.13 5.09
N PRO A 415 -17.41 29.38 6.13
CA PRO A 415 -16.65 28.21 6.61
C PRO A 415 -16.73 26.97 5.70
N GLU A 416 -17.66 26.95 4.73
CA GLU A 416 -17.82 25.85 3.77
C GLU A 416 -17.31 26.26 2.36
N PRO A 417 -16.53 25.41 1.66
CA PRO A 417 -15.96 24.14 2.13
C PRO A 417 -14.92 24.36 3.24
N PRO A 418 -14.60 23.33 4.05
CA PRO A 418 -13.45 23.39 4.96
C PRO A 418 -12.16 23.58 4.16
N ILE A 419 -11.18 24.27 4.74
CA ILE A 419 -9.83 24.38 4.17
C ILE A 419 -9.17 22.99 4.27
N PRO A 420 -8.48 22.49 3.22
CA PRO A 420 -7.66 21.28 3.31
C PRO A 420 -6.59 21.39 4.40
N GLU A 421 -6.10 20.29 4.95
CA GLU A 421 -5.00 20.34 5.92
C GLU A 421 -3.68 20.76 5.26
N TRP A 422 -2.87 21.58 5.93
CA TRP A 422 -1.60 22.04 5.38
C TRP A 422 -0.57 20.91 5.30
N THR A 423 -0.31 20.41 4.09
CA THR A 423 0.80 19.49 3.82
C THR A 423 2.09 20.23 3.47
N ALA A 424 3.24 19.57 3.59
CA ALA A 424 4.55 20.12 3.21
C ALA A 424 4.90 19.96 1.71
N GLU A 425 4.00 19.42 0.89
CA GLU A 425 4.22 19.23 -0.55
C GLU A 425 3.44 20.26 -1.38
N ALA A 426 3.86 20.52 -2.62
CA ALA A 426 3.19 21.43 -3.55
C ALA A 426 2.02 20.80 -4.34
N ARG A 427 1.75 19.50 -4.16
CA ARG A 427 0.87 18.71 -5.04
C ARG A 427 -0.62 18.99 -4.88
N ASP A 428 -1.03 19.51 -3.73
CA ASP A 428 -2.42 19.79 -3.31
C ASP A 428 -2.89 21.23 -3.62
N ILE A 429 -2.04 22.06 -4.26
CA ILE A 429 -2.36 23.46 -4.59
C ILE A 429 -3.67 23.57 -5.37
N GLN A 430 -3.94 22.64 -6.30
CA GLN A 430 -5.16 22.63 -7.10
C GLN A 430 -6.44 22.44 -6.25
N GLU A 431 -6.35 21.70 -5.14
CA GLU A 431 -7.46 21.52 -4.20
C GLU A 431 -7.70 22.80 -3.38
N ILE A 432 -6.62 23.46 -2.95
CA ILE A 432 -6.67 24.75 -2.25
C ILE A 432 -7.26 25.84 -3.17
N VAL A 433 -6.89 25.89 -4.45
CA VAL A 433 -7.50 26.80 -5.45
C VAL A 433 -8.99 26.51 -5.65
N SER A 434 -9.38 25.23 -5.67
CA SER A 434 -10.79 24.82 -5.78
C SER A 434 -11.61 25.29 -4.57
N VAL A 435 -11.13 25.04 -3.35
CA VAL A 435 -11.79 25.48 -2.11
C VAL A 435 -11.83 27.01 -2.00
N LEU A 436 -10.75 27.71 -2.36
CA LEU A 436 -10.70 29.17 -2.41
C LEU A 436 -11.79 29.72 -3.34
N SER A 437 -11.88 29.20 -4.56
CA SER A 437 -12.88 29.60 -5.56
C SER A 437 -14.31 29.36 -5.06
N ALA A 438 -14.55 28.20 -4.45
CA ALA A 438 -15.84 27.84 -3.87
C ALA A 438 -16.24 28.70 -2.65
N ARG A 439 -15.26 29.17 -1.85
CA ARG A 439 -15.50 30.14 -0.76
C ARG A 439 -15.77 31.54 -1.32
N PHE A 440 -15.01 31.97 -2.33
CA PHE A 440 -15.13 33.29 -2.94
C PHE A 440 -16.50 33.53 -3.58
N GLU A 441 -17.01 32.61 -4.41
CA GLU A 441 -18.34 32.75 -5.01
C GLU A 441 -19.49 32.73 -3.98
N ARG A 442 -19.34 31.95 -2.89
CA ARG A 442 -20.29 32.01 -1.76
C ARG A 442 -20.22 33.34 -1.00
N ALA A 443 -19.02 33.91 -0.81
CA ALA A 443 -18.83 35.21 -0.17
C ALA A 443 -19.45 36.34 -1.02
N ARG A 444 -19.24 36.29 -2.33
CA ARG A 444 -19.86 37.16 -3.34
C ARG A 444 -21.39 37.09 -3.29
N ALA A 445 -21.97 35.90 -3.41
CA ALA A 445 -23.42 35.71 -3.35
C ALA A 445 -24.04 36.23 -2.03
N ARG A 446 -23.34 36.07 -0.89
CA ARG A 446 -23.76 36.68 0.40
C ARG A 446 -23.69 38.21 0.36
N ALA A 447 -22.66 38.80 -0.24
CA ALA A 447 -22.52 40.25 -0.37
C ALA A 447 -23.59 40.85 -1.31
N ASP A 448 -23.92 40.16 -2.40
CA ASP A 448 -25.01 40.53 -3.32
C ASP A 448 -26.36 40.55 -2.57
N VAL A 449 -26.71 39.48 -1.85
CA VAL A 449 -27.94 39.42 -1.02
C VAL A 449 -28.00 40.50 0.06
N ILE A 450 -26.85 40.96 0.60
CA ILE A 450 -26.79 42.07 1.57
C ILE A 450 -26.98 43.43 0.88
N ARG A 451 -26.46 43.62 -0.34
CA ARG A 451 -26.68 44.83 -1.15
C ARG A 451 -28.15 44.96 -1.53
N ASP A 452 -28.77 43.88 -1.97
CA ASP A 452 -30.12 43.94 -2.52
C ASP A 452 -31.16 44.25 -1.41
N LYS A 453 -30.99 43.66 -0.21
CA LYS A 453 -31.74 44.03 1.00
C LYS A 453 -31.56 45.50 1.46
N LYS A 454 -30.47 46.16 1.06
CA LYS A 454 -30.22 47.58 1.29
C LYS A 454 -30.91 48.49 0.27
N ASN A 455 -31.36 47.95 -0.86
CA ASN A 455 -32.15 48.69 -1.85
C ASN A 455 -33.65 48.65 -1.48
N ASP A 456 -34.17 47.50 -1.07
CA ASP A 456 -35.57 47.31 -0.64
C ASP A 456 -35.98 48.24 0.52
N THR A 457 -35.03 48.59 1.39
CA THR A 457 -35.28 49.41 2.60
C THR A 457 -35.46 50.91 2.33
N ASN A 458 -35.39 51.36 1.06
CA ASN A 458 -35.54 52.78 0.67
C ASN A 458 -36.93 53.15 0.13
N ILE A 459 -37.89 52.23 0.05
CA ILE A 459 -39.24 52.50 -0.50
C ILE A 459 -40.27 52.66 0.64
N VAL A 460 -40.62 53.91 0.94
CA VAL A 460 -41.66 54.26 1.93
C VAL A 460 -42.94 54.71 1.21
N ILE A 461 -44.07 54.06 1.50
CA ILE A 461 -45.42 54.49 1.09
C ILE A 461 -46.36 54.43 2.30
N ILE A 462 -47.33 55.34 2.35
CA ILE A 462 -48.08 55.75 3.57
C ILE A 462 -49.58 55.54 3.40
N GLN A 463 -50.24 54.99 4.43
CA GLN A 463 -51.66 55.16 4.80
C GLN A 463 -51.81 54.72 6.27
N SER A 464 -52.33 55.45 7.27
CA SER A 464 -53.47 56.39 7.41
C SER A 464 -54.82 55.66 7.46
N ASN A 465 -55.63 55.65 8.53
CA ASN A 465 -55.63 56.35 9.84
C ASN A 465 -56.05 55.36 10.97
N THR A 466 -56.51 55.63 12.21
CA THR A 466 -57.26 56.73 12.86
C THR A 466 -57.03 56.80 14.41
N THR A 467 -57.92 57.50 15.11
CA THR A 467 -58.10 57.74 16.57
C THR A 467 -58.32 56.49 17.45
N SER A 468 -58.05 56.48 18.77
CA SER A 468 -57.49 57.49 19.71
C SER A 468 -57.19 56.91 21.11
N ALA A 469 -56.41 57.65 21.92
CA ALA A 469 -56.11 57.46 23.36
C ALA A 469 -55.04 56.38 23.73
N ALA A 470 -54.45 56.52 24.93
CA ALA A 470 -53.17 55.92 25.35
C ALA A 470 -53.11 55.82 26.91
N PRO A 471 -51.99 55.40 27.57
CA PRO A 471 -50.80 54.66 27.10
C PRO A 471 -50.38 53.44 28.00
N SER A 472 -49.33 52.72 27.56
CA SER A 472 -48.24 52.14 28.39
C SER A 472 -48.23 50.65 28.82
N VAL A 473 -46.98 50.14 28.92
CA VAL A 473 -46.45 48.88 29.51
C VAL A 473 -46.68 47.54 28.76
N ALA A 474 -45.54 46.86 28.48
CA ALA A 474 -45.37 45.50 27.94
C ALA A 474 -45.90 45.24 26.49
N GLY A 475 -45.36 44.29 25.71
CA GLY A 475 -44.21 43.40 25.91
C GLY A 475 -43.77 42.75 24.57
N MET A 476 -42.53 42.27 24.48
CA MET A 476 -41.86 41.94 23.21
C MET A 476 -42.40 40.72 22.43
N SER A 477 -42.35 40.86 21.09
CA SER A 477 -41.97 39.83 20.09
C SER A 477 -42.88 38.61 19.79
N MET A 478 -43.66 38.76 18.71
CA MET A 478 -43.89 37.81 17.59
C MET A 478 -43.96 36.29 17.83
N TYR A 479 -45.14 35.72 17.52
CA TYR A 479 -45.30 34.48 16.75
C TYR A 479 -45.15 34.79 15.23
N SER A 480 -44.86 33.85 14.30
CA SER A 480 -45.78 32.78 13.89
C SER A 480 -45.18 31.73 12.94
N HIS A 481 -45.51 30.45 13.21
CA HIS A 481 -45.97 29.39 12.28
C HIS A 481 -45.24 29.05 10.94
N SER A 482 -45.25 27.80 10.45
CA SER A 482 -45.49 26.45 11.01
C SER A 482 -45.07 25.39 9.97
N THR A 483 -44.61 24.19 10.33
CA THR A 483 -45.36 22.94 10.58
C THR A 483 -44.34 21.77 10.73
N PRO A 484 -44.73 20.54 11.13
CA PRO A 484 -45.96 20.08 11.78
C PRO A 484 -45.68 19.65 13.25
N LYS A 485 -46.68 19.05 13.92
CA LYS A 485 -46.60 18.64 15.34
C LYS A 485 -46.04 17.21 15.49
N GLU A 486 -45.00 17.06 16.30
CA GLU A 486 -44.87 15.89 17.20
C GLU A 486 -45.06 16.36 18.65
N SER A 487 -45.57 15.48 19.51
CA SER A 487 -45.90 15.82 20.89
C SER A 487 -44.70 15.73 21.84
N GLU A 488 -44.58 16.71 22.73
CA GLU A 488 -43.71 16.60 23.91
C GLU A 488 -44.14 15.41 24.75
N LYS A 489 -43.35 14.32 24.71
CA LYS A 489 -43.46 13.24 25.68
C LYS A 489 -42.79 13.71 26.96
N ALA A 490 -43.56 13.70 28.06
CA ALA A 490 -43.03 14.03 29.38
C ALA A 490 -41.78 13.19 29.69
N ILE A 491 -40.81 13.81 30.37
CA ILE A 491 -39.56 13.13 30.76
C ILE A 491 -39.92 11.96 31.70
N PRO A 492 -39.61 10.70 31.33
CA PRO A 492 -40.00 9.54 32.13
C PRO A 492 -39.40 9.61 33.53
N THR A 493 -40.23 9.40 34.55
CA THR A 493 -39.75 9.29 35.93
C THR A 493 -39.06 7.94 36.12
N TYR A 494 -37.99 7.90 36.90
CA TYR A 494 -37.10 6.74 37.18
C TYR A 494 -37.77 5.34 37.20
N LYS A 495 -39.01 5.21 37.71
CA LYS A 495 -39.75 3.94 37.74
C LYS A 495 -40.07 3.33 36.36
N GLU A 496 -40.21 4.13 35.30
CA GLU A 496 -40.61 3.62 33.96
C GLU A 496 -39.45 2.98 33.18
N LEU A 497 -38.19 3.23 33.59
CA LEU A 497 -37.00 2.74 32.89
C LEU A 497 -36.65 1.28 33.20
N VAL A 498 -37.30 0.65 34.19
CA VAL A 498 -36.86 -0.62 34.78
C VAL A 498 -37.57 -1.85 34.17
N HIS A 499 -38.68 -1.67 33.44
CA HIS A 499 -39.49 -2.78 32.90
C HIS A 499 -39.83 -2.59 31.41
N LYS A 500 -38.88 -2.93 30.52
CA LYS A 500 -39.18 -3.33 29.13
C LYS A 500 -38.22 -4.41 28.64
N ASP A 501 -38.78 -5.55 28.27
CA ASP A 501 -38.08 -6.60 27.53
C ASP A 501 -37.69 -6.14 26.11
N PRO A 502 -36.61 -6.69 25.53
CA PRO A 502 -36.10 -6.24 24.24
C PRO A 502 -37.01 -6.64 23.07
N VAL A 503 -37.62 -5.64 22.43
CA VAL A 503 -38.37 -5.81 21.19
C VAL A 503 -37.41 -6.18 20.04
N LYS A 504 -37.69 -7.29 19.35
CA LYS A 504 -37.01 -7.63 18.08
C LYS A 504 -37.37 -6.59 17.01
N ALA A 505 -36.36 -6.02 16.37
CA ALA A 505 -36.52 -5.35 15.09
C ALA A 505 -36.72 -6.39 13.96
N PRO A 506 -37.45 -6.06 12.87
CA PRO A 506 -37.59 -6.93 11.71
C PRO A 506 -36.28 -7.04 10.91
N VAL A 507 -36.20 -8.06 10.07
CA VAL A 507 -35.11 -8.26 9.11
C VAL A 507 -35.30 -7.31 7.93
N SER A 508 -34.22 -6.72 7.44
CA SER A 508 -34.14 -6.21 6.07
C SER A 508 -33.31 -7.20 5.28
N ASP A 509 -33.85 -7.68 4.15
CA ASP A 509 -33.03 -8.21 3.06
C ASP A 509 -32.26 -7.03 2.38
N GLU A 510 -31.52 -7.31 1.31
CA GLU A 510 -30.60 -6.38 0.61
C GLU A 510 -29.23 -6.13 1.31
N GLU A 511 -28.55 -7.20 1.77
CA GLU A 511 -27.08 -7.24 1.81
C GLU A 511 -26.58 -8.54 1.15
N GLU A 512 -25.56 -8.43 0.31
CA GLU A 512 -25.03 -9.52 -0.52
C GLU A 512 -24.30 -10.57 0.34
N ASP A 513 -24.43 -11.87 0.05
CA ASP A 513 -24.19 -12.97 1.02
C ASP A 513 -22.70 -13.17 1.40
N ILE A 514 -22.20 -12.35 2.34
CA ILE A 514 -20.85 -12.43 2.90
C ILE A 514 -20.70 -13.77 3.65
N PRO A 515 -19.80 -14.69 3.22
CA PRO A 515 -19.73 -16.03 3.79
C PRO A 515 -19.44 -16.02 5.30
N SER A 516 -20.43 -16.48 6.07
CA SER A 516 -20.40 -16.51 7.54
C SER A 516 -19.05 -17.00 8.09
N ARG A 517 -18.59 -16.40 9.20
CA ARG A 517 -17.37 -16.81 9.93
C ARG A 517 -17.28 -18.33 10.19
N CYS A 518 -18.42 -19.00 10.37
CA CYS A 518 -18.51 -20.45 10.55
C CYS A 518 -18.35 -21.26 9.25
N TYR A 519 -18.65 -20.68 8.08
CA TYR A 519 -18.32 -21.24 6.77
C TYR A 519 -16.81 -21.13 6.52
N LEU A 520 -16.25 -19.90 6.61
CA LEU A 520 -14.82 -19.64 6.41
C LEU A 520 -13.94 -20.50 7.34
N LYS A 521 -14.31 -20.64 8.62
CA LYS A 521 -13.58 -21.52 9.57
C LYS A 521 -13.60 -22.99 9.14
N ARG A 522 -14.70 -23.51 8.59
CA ARG A 522 -14.78 -24.89 8.09
C ARG A 522 -13.97 -25.08 6.81
N GLN A 523 -13.98 -24.10 5.90
CA GLN A 523 -13.18 -24.13 4.68
C GLN A 523 -11.67 -24.10 4.99
N ALA A 524 -11.25 -23.25 5.93
CA ALA A 524 -9.87 -23.23 6.41
C ALA A 524 -9.46 -24.56 7.07
N GLN A 525 -10.31 -25.16 7.89
CA GLN A 525 -10.04 -26.48 8.50
C GLN A 525 -9.86 -27.57 7.44
N LEU A 526 -10.74 -27.63 6.43
CA LEU A 526 -10.63 -28.58 5.31
C LEU A 526 -9.30 -28.41 4.52
N ILE A 527 -8.82 -27.18 4.36
CA ILE A 527 -7.53 -26.90 3.72
C ILE A 527 -6.36 -27.39 4.60
N VAL A 528 -6.44 -27.22 5.93
CA VAL A 528 -5.43 -27.76 6.86
C VAL A 528 -5.44 -29.29 6.84
N ASP A 529 -6.60 -29.92 7.00
CA ASP A 529 -6.74 -31.38 7.09
C ASP A 529 -6.27 -32.10 5.81
N THR A 530 -6.57 -31.52 4.64
CA THR A 530 -6.10 -32.05 3.35
C THR A 530 -4.59 -31.87 3.13
N LYS A 531 -3.97 -30.81 3.67
CA LYS A 531 -2.51 -30.61 3.63
C LYS A 531 -1.78 -31.51 4.61
N CYS A 532 -2.30 -31.68 5.83
CA CYS A 532 -1.70 -32.53 6.87
C CYS A 532 -1.63 -34.01 6.48
N ARG A 533 -2.52 -34.49 5.59
CA ARG A 533 -2.58 -35.89 5.14
C ARG A 533 -1.45 -36.33 4.19
N ARG A 534 -0.43 -35.50 3.94
CA ARG A 534 0.75 -35.82 3.10
C ARG A 534 2.11 -35.71 3.83
N LYS A 535 2.24 -36.35 5.00
CA LYS A 535 3.52 -36.93 5.46
C LYS A 535 3.33 -38.42 5.73
N GLY A 536 4.18 -39.24 5.13
CA GLY A 536 3.87 -40.65 4.90
C GLY A 536 4.22 -41.58 6.07
N PHE A 537 3.39 -42.61 6.24
CA PHE A 537 3.72 -43.79 7.03
C PHE A 537 3.89 -44.96 6.05
N ARG A 538 5.14 -45.37 5.77
CA ARG A 538 5.41 -46.62 5.03
C ARG A 538 5.53 -47.76 6.04
N PRO A 539 4.78 -48.86 5.93
CA PRO A 539 5.09 -50.07 6.67
C PRO A 539 6.39 -50.69 6.11
N PRO A 540 7.21 -51.33 6.95
CA PRO A 540 8.38 -52.08 6.48
C PRO A 540 7.93 -53.37 5.79
N TYR A 541 8.39 -53.60 4.56
CA TYR A 541 8.25 -54.91 3.93
C TYR A 541 9.21 -55.91 4.60
N PRO A 542 8.76 -57.14 4.91
CA PRO A 542 9.65 -58.19 5.41
C PRO A 542 10.58 -58.68 4.29
N ARG A 543 11.82 -59.01 4.64
CA ARG A 543 12.73 -59.71 3.72
C ARG A 543 12.38 -61.20 3.66
N LYS A 544 12.27 -61.74 2.46
CA LYS A 544 12.87 -63.03 2.05
C LYS A 544 13.18 -62.96 0.56
#